data_AF-A0A950X8R2-F1
#
_entry.id   AF-A0A950X8R2-F1
#
_cell.length_a   1.000
_cell.length_b   1.000
_cell.length_c   1.000
_cell.angle_alpha   90.00
_cell.angle_beta   90.00
_cell.angle_gamma   90.00
#
_symmetry.space_group_name_H-M   'P 1'
#
loop_
_entity.id
_entity.type
_entity.pdbx_description
1 polymer ?
#
loop_
_entity_poly.entity_id
_entity_poly.type
_entity_poly.pdbx_seq_one_letter_code
_entity_poly.pdbx_strand_id
1 'polypeptide(L)'
;MRRLFACAFLLAIGALGQRQHQTVTRVWAAKWIDVPGASPQDYGAYHFRRSFDLAQKPEQFVVQVSGDNRYQLFANGKRVSWGPARGDLTHWRYETVDIASELRPGKNVLAAVVWNDGPFRAVAQVTNQTGFVLTAQRAEDAQVNTNRSWKCIQDKAYSPQPLPPDQETGYFALAANEKLDASQYPWSWDQIDYNDSAWLPAHELSNAAPRDSRDAPNRWMLVPREIPLEEQTPQERPKLRKADGPASQFPLHLPAHARISLLLDQTYLTTAYPEMTVSGGKGAKIDLRYAETLFVSRNPITKSNRNEIEGKQFYGASDTYLADGGSRRVYRPLYWRTYRYIQLTAETADEPLLIDDLHGVFTAYPFERKAQFEVNGPANDELQRILSTGWRTARLCAHETYMDCPYYEQLQYAGDARIQMMISLYMTGDSRLMKNGIALLNSSRTAEGATYSRAPSFLQQYIPPFSLWWIGMVHDYWMYVDDPDFVA
;
A
#
# COMPACT_ATOMS: atom_id res chain seq x y z
N MET A 1 -62.56 56.00 -1.01
CA MET A 1 -61.45 55.87 -1.97
C MET A 1 -60.14 55.82 -1.17
N ARG A 2 -59.41 54.71 -1.29
CA ARG A 2 -58.06 54.36 -0.78
C ARG A 2 -58.07 53.07 0.05
N ARG A 3 -57.44 52.07 -0.56
CA ARG A 3 -57.46 50.65 -0.24
C ARG A 3 -56.49 50.35 0.92
N LEU A 4 -56.89 49.40 1.78
CA LEU A 4 -56.03 48.68 2.69
C LEU A 4 -54.91 47.96 1.90
N PHE A 5 -53.69 48.01 2.43
CA PHE A 5 -52.68 46.98 2.20
C PHE A 5 -52.20 46.50 3.57
N ALA A 6 -52.73 45.36 4.01
CA ALA A 6 -52.18 44.58 5.11
C ALA A 6 -51.13 43.64 4.51
N CYS A 7 -49.85 43.88 4.80
CA CYS A 7 -48.79 42.91 4.49
C CYS A 7 -48.85 41.78 5.52
N ALA A 8 -49.40 40.63 5.10
CA ALA A 8 -49.29 39.39 5.85
C ALA A 8 -47.85 38.86 5.71
N PHE A 9 -47.11 38.84 6.82
CA PHE A 9 -45.87 38.07 6.93
C PHE A 9 -46.24 36.59 7.05
N LEU A 10 -46.17 35.87 5.94
CA LEU A 10 -46.15 34.41 5.94
C LEU A 10 -44.79 33.95 6.49
N LEU A 11 -44.78 33.55 7.76
CA LEU A 11 -43.72 32.72 8.34
C LEU A 11 -43.78 31.35 7.65
N ALA A 12 -43.04 31.23 6.54
CA ALA A 12 -42.70 29.93 5.99
C ALA A 12 -41.71 29.27 6.95
N ILE A 13 -42.22 28.43 7.85
CA ILE A 13 -41.41 27.44 8.56
C ILE A 13 -40.91 26.48 7.49
N GLY A 14 -39.74 26.77 6.94
CA GLY A 14 -39.00 25.82 6.14
C GLY A 14 -38.68 24.64 7.04
N ALA A 15 -39.41 23.55 6.87
CA ALA A 15 -38.97 22.24 7.34
C ALA A 15 -37.64 21.97 6.63
N LEU A 16 -36.53 22.34 7.27
CA LEU A 16 -35.23 21.74 6.99
C LEU A 16 -35.45 20.25 7.15
N GLY A 17 -35.62 19.56 6.02
CA GLY A 17 -35.57 18.12 5.98
C GLY A 17 -34.23 17.74 6.57
N GLN A 18 -34.22 17.31 7.84
CA GLN A 18 -33.18 16.43 8.32
C GLN A 18 -33.15 15.32 7.28
N ARG A 19 -32.08 15.25 6.48
CA ARG A 19 -31.69 13.96 5.91
C ARG A 19 -31.63 13.05 7.13
N GLN A 20 -32.61 12.16 7.24
CA GLN A 20 -32.45 11.00 8.09
C GLN A 20 -31.19 10.33 7.55
N HIS A 21 -30.05 10.58 8.19
CA HIS A 21 -29.06 9.54 8.30
C HIS A 21 -29.85 8.39 8.93
N GLN A 22 -30.33 7.48 8.07
CA GLN A 22 -30.65 6.14 8.54
C GLN A 22 -29.35 5.68 9.18
N THR A 23 -29.28 5.79 10.50
CA THR A 23 -28.21 5.22 11.30
C THR A 23 -28.13 3.78 10.84
N VAL A 24 -27.05 3.41 10.16
CA VAL A 24 -26.91 2.05 9.66
C VAL A 24 -26.67 1.20 10.90
N THR A 25 -27.77 0.74 11.50
CA THR A 25 -27.81 -0.12 12.68
C THR A 25 -27.31 -1.54 12.39
N ARG A 26 -26.83 -1.80 11.17
CA ARG A 26 -26.32 -3.10 10.77
C ARG A 26 -24.82 -3.17 10.98
N VAL A 27 -24.46 -3.64 12.16
CA VAL A 27 -23.25 -4.45 12.37
C VAL A 27 -23.12 -5.42 11.19
N TRP A 28 -21.93 -5.54 10.60
CA TRP A 28 -21.70 -6.47 9.50
C TRP A 28 -21.95 -7.89 10.00
N ALA A 29 -22.50 -8.74 9.13
CA ALA A 29 -22.65 -10.17 9.44
C ALA A 29 -21.27 -10.87 9.53
N ALA A 30 -20.23 -10.26 8.96
CA ALA A 30 -18.86 -10.72 9.05
C ALA A 30 -18.23 -10.42 10.41
N LYS A 31 -17.29 -11.28 10.80
CA LYS A 31 -16.44 -11.16 11.98
C LYS A 31 -15.04 -10.76 11.55
N TRP A 32 -14.36 -9.96 12.37
CA TRP A 32 -12.91 -9.92 12.34
C TRP A 32 -12.37 -11.28 12.77
N ILE A 33 -11.46 -11.85 11.99
CA ILE A 33 -10.83 -13.14 12.24
C ILE A 33 -9.30 -13.04 12.29
N ASP A 34 -8.67 -13.94 13.05
CA ASP A 34 -7.21 -14.09 13.14
C ASP A 34 -6.79 -15.57 13.14
N VAL A 35 -5.47 -15.79 13.26
CA VAL A 35 -4.89 -17.13 13.37
C VAL A 35 -4.85 -17.54 14.85
N PRO A 36 -5.48 -18.67 15.24
CA PRO A 36 -5.49 -19.11 16.63
C PRO A 36 -4.08 -19.25 17.22
N GLY A 37 -3.85 -18.66 18.39
CA GLY A 37 -2.58 -18.76 19.12
C GLY A 37 -1.44 -17.89 18.57
N ALA A 38 -1.67 -17.11 17.51
CA ALA A 38 -0.72 -16.11 17.05
C ALA A 38 -0.70 -14.90 17.99
N SER A 39 0.44 -14.21 18.04
CA SER A 39 0.53 -12.94 18.77
C SER A 39 -0.27 -11.85 18.05
N PRO A 40 -1.12 -11.09 18.75
CA PRO A 40 -1.95 -10.07 18.12
C PRO A 40 -1.15 -8.85 17.61
N GLN A 41 0.05 -8.59 18.12
CA GLN A 41 0.78 -7.34 17.86
C GLN A 41 2.23 -7.53 17.42
N ASP A 42 2.71 -8.77 17.33
CA ASP A 42 4.06 -9.04 16.81
C ASP A 42 4.07 -9.10 15.28
N TYR A 43 5.28 -9.07 14.73
CA TYR A 43 5.49 -9.29 13.31
C TYR A 43 4.92 -10.65 12.88
N GLY A 44 4.16 -10.68 11.78
CA GLY A 44 3.75 -11.91 11.15
C GLY A 44 2.98 -11.72 9.86
N ALA A 45 3.04 -12.75 9.00
CA ALA A 45 2.19 -12.91 7.83
C ALA A 45 1.25 -14.11 8.06
N TYR A 46 0.02 -13.99 7.57
CA TYR A 46 -1.07 -14.90 7.87
C TYR A 46 -1.90 -15.13 6.63
N HIS A 47 -2.11 -16.40 6.26
CA HIS A 47 -2.94 -16.77 5.13
C HIS A 47 -4.32 -17.18 5.62
N PHE A 48 -5.36 -16.69 4.95
CA PHE A 48 -6.76 -17.03 5.16
C PHE A 48 -7.34 -17.57 3.86
N ARG A 49 -8.16 -18.62 3.93
CA ARG A 49 -8.73 -19.26 2.75
C ARG A 49 -10.17 -19.69 2.98
N ARG A 50 -11.02 -19.51 1.97
CA ARG A 50 -12.41 -19.94 1.94
C ARG A 50 -12.75 -20.54 0.58
N SER A 51 -13.06 -21.83 0.56
CA SER A 51 -13.69 -22.48 -0.60
C SER A 51 -15.21 -22.37 -0.52
N PHE A 52 -15.87 -22.14 -1.65
CA PHE A 52 -17.32 -22.05 -1.76
C PHE A 52 -17.77 -22.41 -3.17
N ASP A 53 -19.04 -22.76 -3.34
CA ASP A 53 -19.61 -23.17 -4.61
C ASP A 53 -20.63 -22.15 -5.12
N LEU A 54 -20.66 -21.97 -6.44
CA LEU A 54 -21.63 -21.14 -7.14
C LEU A 54 -22.35 -21.98 -8.18
N ALA A 55 -23.68 -21.91 -8.22
CA ALA A 55 -24.46 -22.62 -9.25
C ALA A 55 -24.15 -22.11 -10.66
N GLN A 56 -23.90 -20.80 -10.79
CA GLN A 56 -23.55 -20.13 -12.03
C GLN A 56 -22.61 -18.95 -11.74
N LYS A 57 -21.90 -18.46 -12.77
CA LYS A 57 -21.10 -17.24 -12.64
C LYS A 57 -22.05 -16.05 -12.45
N PRO A 58 -21.92 -15.26 -11.36
CA PRO A 58 -22.74 -14.09 -11.15
C PRO A 58 -22.31 -12.95 -12.09
N GLU A 59 -23.23 -12.05 -12.43
CA GLU A 59 -22.90 -10.82 -13.15
C GLU A 59 -22.11 -9.84 -12.26
N GLN A 60 -22.43 -9.81 -10.97
CA GLN A 60 -21.76 -9.02 -9.95
C GLN A 60 -21.63 -9.81 -8.65
N PHE A 61 -20.48 -9.72 -8.00
CA PHE A 61 -20.21 -10.31 -6.70
C PHE A 61 -19.34 -9.33 -5.92
N VAL A 62 -20.00 -8.39 -5.23
CA VAL A 62 -19.33 -7.28 -4.56
C VAL A 62 -19.01 -7.65 -3.13
N VAL A 63 -17.74 -7.50 -2.76
CA VAL A 63 -17.23 -7.71 -1.40
C VAL A 63 -16.65 -6.42 -0.84
N GLN A 64 -16.78 -6.27 0.48
CA GLN A 64 -16.11 -5.25 1.27
C GLN A 64 -15.06 -5.92 2.13
N VAL A 65 -13.82 -5.45 2.07
CA VAL A 65 -12.67 -6.14 2.66
C VAL A 65 -11.74 -5.15 3.36
N SER A 66 -11.19 -5.58 4.50
CA SER A 66 -10.17 -4.84 5.25
C SER A 66 -9.26 -5.82 6.00
N GLY A 67 -8.14 -5.32 6.52
CA GLY A 67 -7.19 -6.07 7.31
C GLY A 67 -6.36 -5.14 8.20
N ASP A 68 -5.75 -5.67 9.26
CA ASP A 68 -4.84 -4.96 10.14
C ASP A 68 -3.53 -5.77 10.23
N ASN A 69 -2.37 -5.24 9.82
CA ASN A 69 -2.14 -3.85 9.34
C ASN A 69 -2.51 -3.68 7.86
N ARG A 70 -2.28 -4.73 7.06
CA ARG A 70 -2.41 -4.74 5.61
C ARG A 70 -2.83 -6.10 5.08
N TYR A 71 -3.44 -6.13 3.91
CA TYR A 71 -3.85 -7.36 3.24
C TYR A 71 -3.68 -7.31 1.71
N GLN A 72 -3.64 -8.50 1.10
CA GLN A 72 -3.93 -8.71 -0.31
C GLN A 72 -4.99 -9.80 -0.43
N LEU A 73 -6.03 -9.57 -1.24
CA LEU A 73 -7.15 -10.48 -1.49
C LEU A 73 -7.03 -11.09 -2.89
N PHE A 74 -7.27 -12.38 -2.98
CA PHE A 74 -7.21 -13.18 -4.20
C PHE A 74 -8.54 -13.90 -4.40
N ALA A 75 -8.99 -13.97 -5.66
CA ALA A 75 -10.08 -14.83 -6.10
C ALA A 75 -9.51 -15.79 -7.15
N ASN A 76 -9.58 -17.09 -6.88
CA ASN A 76 -9.10 -18.14 -7.78
C ASN A 76 -7.65 -17.90 -8.29
N GLY A 77 -6.75 -17.51 -7.37
CA GLY A 77 -5.35 -17.26 -7.69
C GLY A 77 -5.02 -15.89 -8.30
N LYS A 78 -6.02 -15.05 -8.59
CA LYS A 78 -5.79 -13.68 -9.09
C LYS A 78 -6.02 -12.65 -7.99
N ARG A 79 -5.04 -11.77 -7.78
CA ARG A 79 -5.16 -10.66 -6.83
C ARG A 79 -6.21 -9.67 -7.32
N VAL A 80 -7.21 -9.39 -6.48
CA VAL A 80 -8.38 -8.55 -6.79
C VAL A 80 -8.46 -7.29 -5.93
N SER A 81 -7.84 -7.28 -4.73
CA SER A 81 -7.78 -6.09 -3.87
C SER A 81 -6.54 -6.13 -2.99
N TRP A 82 -6.10 -4.97 -2.51
CA TRP A 82 -5.06 -4.82 -1.49
C TRP A 82 -5.28 -3.52 -0.73
N GLY A 83 -4.85 -3.48 0.53
CA GLY A 83 -5.13 -2.35 1.40
C GLY A 83 -4.89 -2.71 2.88
N PRO A 84 -5.69 -2.16 3.81
CA PRO A 84 -6.62 -1.06 3.58
C PRO A 84 -5.86 0.25 3.34
N ALA A 85 -6.52 1.26 2.77
CA ALA A 85 -5.99 2.64 2.78
C ALA A 85 -5.57 3.06 4.20
N ARG A 86 -4.43 3.75 4.33
CA ARG A 86 -3.99 4.29 5.62
C ARG A 86 -5.07 5.19 6.24
N GLY A 87 -5.22 5.07 7.56
CA GLY A 87 -6.15 5.84 8.38
C GLY A 87 -5.79 5.70 9.86
N ASP A 88 -6.75 6.01 10.72
CA ASP A 88 -6.67 5.73 12.16
C ASP A 88 -7.76 4.74 12.58
N LEU A 89 -7.76 4.33 13.85
CA LEU A 89 -8.71 3.35 14.38
C LEU A 89 -10.17 3.83 14.28
N THR A 90 -10.41 5.13 14.41
CA THR A 90 -11.75 5.71 14.30
C THR A 90 -12.19 5.99 12.86
N HIS A 91 -11.30 5.82 11.88
CA HIS A 91 -11.53 5.98 10.44
C HIS A 91 -10.90 4.80 9.67
N TRP A 92 -11.18 3.56 10.11
CA TRP A 92 -10.54 2.38 9.57
C TRP A 92 -11.08 2.04 8.17
N ARG A 93 -10.24 2.05 7.15
CA ARG A 93 -10.71 1.93 5.77
C ARG A 93 -11.06 0.50 5.39
N TYR A 94 -12.08 0.34 4.54
CA TYR A 94 -12.33 -0.88 3.77
C TYR A 94 -12.47 -0.58 2.28
N GLU A 95 -12.02 -1.51 1.45
CA GLU A 95 -12.21 -1.47 0.00
C GLU A 95 -13.53 -2.14 -0.36
N THR A 96 -14.20 -1.64 -1.41
CA THR A 96 -15.36 -2.30 -2.04
C THR A 96 -14.97 -2.69 -3.45
N VAL A 97 -15.02 -3.98 -3.76
CA VAL A 97 -14.56 -4.52 -5.05
C VAL A 97 -15.55 -5.55 -5.59
N ASP A 98 -15.85 -5.48 -6.88
CA ASP A 98 -16.57 -6.53 -7.60
C ASP A 98 -15.59 -7.58 -8.10
N ILE A 99 -15.77 -8.82 -7.64
CA ILE A 99 -14.88 -9.94 -7.97
C ILE A 99 -15.52 -10.93 -8.95
N ALA A 100 -16.73 -10.65 -9.47
CA ALA A 100 -17.45 -11.55 -10.35
C ALA A 100 -16.64 -12.00 -11.58
N SER A 101 -15.80 -11.11 -12.14
CA SER A 101 -14.98 -11.42 -13.31
C SER A 101 -14.07 -12.63 -13.10
N GLU A 102 -13.62 -12.86 -11.86
CA GLU A 102 -12.68 -13.92 -11.49
C GLU A 102 -13.35 -15.20 -10.98
N LEU A 103 -14.68 -15.19 -10.83
CA LEU A 103 -15.45 -16.34 -10.36
C LEU A 103 -15.93 -17.24 -11.52
N ARG A 104 -16.25 -18.49 -11.19
CA ARG A 104 -16.74 -19.52 -12.12
C ARG A 104 -17.88 -20.36 -11.53
N PRO A 105 -18.69 -21.05 -12.35
CA PRO A 105 -19.60 -22.08 -11.84
C PRO A 105 -18.82 -23.20 -11.12
N GLY A 106 -19.43 -23.77 -10.08
CA GLY A 106 -18.80 -24.77 -9.20
C GLY A 106 -17.86 -24.15 -8.17
N LYS A 107 -16.75 -24.85 -7.90
CA LYS A 107 -15.81 -24.51 -6.83
C LYS A 107 -15.00 -23.26 -7.14
N ASN A 108 -15.01 -22.34 -6.18
CA ASN A 108 -14.19 -21.12 -6.13
C ASN A 108 -13.42 -21.06 -4.80
N VAL A 109 -12.36 -20.25 -4.77
CA VAL A 109 -11.58 -19.93 -3.58
C VAL A 109 -11.40 -18.42 -3.47
N LEU A 110 -11.72 -17.88 -2.29
CA LEU A 110 -11.15 -16.62 -1.83
C LEU A 110 -9.96 -16.92 -0.92
N ALA A 111 -8.89 -16.16 -1.11
CA ALA A 111 -7.66 -16.28 -0.35
C ALA A 111 -7.18 -14.88 0.05
N ALA A 112 -6.64 -14.71 1.25
CA ALA A 112 -6.07 -13.44 1.68
C ALA A 112 -4.77 -13.67 2.44
N VAL A 113 -3.74 -12.88 2.13
CA VAL A 113 -2.58 -12.73 3.01
C VAL A 113 -2.77 -11.44 3.78
N VAL A 114 -2.65 -11.51 5.10
CA VAL A 114 -2.64 -10.37 6.00
C VAL A 114 -1.30 -10.33 6.69
N TRP A 115 -0.70 -9.16 6.82
CA TRP A 115 0.53 -9.01 7.59
C TRP A 115 0.44 -7.83 8.56
N ASN A 116 1.18 -8.00 9.64
CA ASN A 116 1.37 -7.01 10.68
C ASN A 116 2.87 -6.87 10.88
N ASP A 117 3.38 -5.65 10.73
CA ASP A 117 4.82 -5.39 10.92
C ASP A 117 5.17 -5.29 12.42
N GLY A 118 4.16 -5.24 13.29
CA GLY A 118 4.30 -5.26 14.74
C GLY A 118 5.17 -4.11 15.25
N PRO A 119 6.22 -4.37 16.05
CA PRO A 119 7.18 -3.35 16.47
C PRO A 119 7.97 -2.70 15.32
N PHE A 120 8.00 -3.32 14.14
CA PHE A 120 8.72 -2.83 12.96
C PHE A 120 7.84 -2.03 11.99
N ARG A 121 6.59 -1.72 12.35
CA ARG A 121 5.66 -0.98 11.49
C ARG A 121 6.14 0.44 11.18
N ALA A 122 5.80 0.92 9.98
CA ALA A 122 6.04 2.30 9.59
C ALA A 122 5.32 3.29 10.53
N VAL A 123 5.87 4.50 10.71
CA VAL A 123 5.25 5.53 11.59
C VAL A 123 3.85 5.91 11.14
N ALA A 124 3.59 5.91 9.82
CA ALA A 124 2.27 6.15 9.26
C ALA A 124 1.28 4.98 9.39
N GLN A 125 1.71 3.82 9.90
CA GLN A 125 0.87 2.64 10.05
C GLN A 125 0.28 2.59 11.46
N VAL A 126 -0.98 3.00 11.59
CA VAL A 126 -1.79 2.80 12.80
C VAL A 126 -2.32 1.36 12.80
N THR A 127 -2.36 0.74 13.98
CA THR A 127 -2.75 -0.66 14.18
C THR A 127 -3.45 -0.81 15.54
N ASN A 128 -4.40 -1.74 15.63
CA ASN A 128 -4.95 -2.21 16.90
C ASN A 128 -4.37 -3.59 17.23
N GLN A 129 -4.54 -4.54 16.31
CA GLN A 129 -3.97 -5.91 16.37
C GLN A 129 -4.16 -6.59 15.01
N THR A 130 -3.48 -7.70 14.75
CA THR A 130 -3.70 -8.48 13.52
C THR A 130 -5.15 -8.90 13.37
N GLY A 131 -5.74 -8.68 12.20
CA GLY A 131 -7.10 -9.13 11.90
C GLY A 131 -7.44 -9.05 10.41
N PHE A 132 -8.38 -9.87 9.98
CA PHE A 132 -8.94 -9.87 8.63
C PHE A 132 -10.46 -9.79 8.67
N VAL A 133 -11.07 -9.04 7.77
CA VAL A 133 -12.52 -9.04 7.58
C VAL A 133 -12.88 -8.96 6.10
N LEU A 134 -13.87 -9.77 5.71
CA LEU A 134 -14.53 -9.68 4.41
C LEU A 134 -16.02 -9.91 4.61
N THR A 135 -16.86 -9.04 4.05
CA THR A 135 -18.30 -9.25 3.93
C THR A 135 -18.74 -9.14 2.48
N ALA A 136 -19.66 -9.98 2.04
CA ALA A 136 -20.38 -9.76 0.80
C ALA A 136 -21.41 -8.63 1.00
N GLN A 137 -21.66 -7.85 -0.06
CA GLN A 137 -22.67 -6.79 -0.04
C GLN A 137 -24.10 -7.35 -0.05
N ARG A 138 -24.32 -8.48 -0.74
CA ARG A 138 -25.63 -9.14 -0.83
C ARG A 138 -25.74 -10.25 0.21
N ALA A 139 -26.91 -10.38 0.82
CA ALA A 139 -27.17 -11.40 1.84
C ALA A 139 -27.10 -12.84 1.29
N GLU A 140 -27.45 -13.04 0.01
CA GLU A 140 -27.36 -14.34 -0.67
C GLU A 140 -25.91 -14.83 -0.83
N ASP A 141 -24.94 -13.91 -0.84
CA ASP A 141 -23.51 -14.19 -1.00
C ASP A 141 -22.80 -14.34 0.36
N ALA A 142 -23.53 -14.28 1.48
CA ALA A 142 -22.97 -14.28 2.83
C ALA A 142 -22.13 -15.52 3.19
N GLN A 143 -22.13 -16.56 2.35
CA GLN A 143 -21.29 -17.76 2.49
C GLN A 143 -19.77 -17.46 2.45
N VAL A 144 -19.37 -16.29 1.95
CA VAL A 144 -17.96 -15.84 1.95
C VAL A 144 -17.60 -14.95 3.15
N ASN A 145 -18.56 -14.51 3.96
CA ASN A 145 -18.29 -13.64 5.09
C ASN A 145 -17.27 -14.26 6.05
N THR A 146 -16.33 -13.47 6.55
CA THR A 146 -15.31 -13.95 7.51
C THR A 146 -15.97 -14.40 8.81
N ASN A 147 -15.65 -15.64 9.20
CA ASN A 147 -16.05 -16.32 10.44
C ASN A 147 -15.21 -17.63 10.56
N ARG A 148 -15.54 -18.51 11.51
CA ARG A 148 -14.86 -19.81 11.70
C ARG A 148 -14.84 -20.76 10.48
N SER A 149 -15.65 -20.51 9.45
CA SER A 149 -15.65 -21.29 8.19
C SER A 149 -14.46 -20.99 7.29
N TRP A 150 -13.73 -19.91 7.56
CA TRP A 150 -12.44 -19.65 6.93
C TRP A 150 -11.37 -20.51 7.59
N LYS A 151 -10.42 -20.98 6.79
CA LYS A 151 -9.23 -21.68 7.26
C LYS A 151 -8.04 -20.73 7.26
N CYS A 152 -7.07 -20.95 8.14
CA CYS A 152 -5.91 -20.08 8.23
C CYS A 152 -4.65 -20.80 8.72
N ILE A 153 -3.50 -20.19 8.41
CA ILE A 153 -2.18 -20.51 8.95
C ILE A 153 -1.37 -19.23 9.16
N GLN A 154 -0.43 -19.26 10.10
CA GLN A 154 0.65 -18.28 10.14
C GLN A 154 1.74 -18.73 9.16
N ASP A 155 2.13 -17.85 8.25
CA ASP A 155 3.23 -18.10 7.33
C ASP A 155 4.57 -17.86 8.05
N LYS A 156 5.34 -18.93 8.21
CA LYS A 156 6.66 -18.90 8.85
C LYS A 156 7.80 -18.64 7.87
N ALA A 157 7.51 -18.54 6.56
CA ALA A 157 8.49 -18.17 5.56
C ALA A 157 8.96 -16.71 5.70
N TYR A 158 8.11 -15.83 6.23
CA TYR A 158 8.43 -14.42 6.39
C TYR A 158 9.11 -14.12 7.73
N SER A 159 10.13 -13.27 7.68
CA SER A 159 10.74 -12.65 8.86
C SER A 159 11.11 -11.20 8.58
N PRO A 160 11.07 -10.32 9.60
CA PRO A 160 11.40 -8.92 9.40
C PRO A 160 12.90 -8.78 9.16
N GLN A 161 13.25 -7.90 8.25
CA GLN A 161 14.62 -7.51 7.94
C GLN A 161 14.77 -6.01 8.17
N PRO A 162 15.02 -5.58 9.42
CA PRO A 162 15.30 -4.18 9.72
C PRO A 162 16.51 -3.66 8.94
N LEU A 163 16.62 -2.34 8.84
CA LEU A 163 17.80 -1.72 8.27
C LEU A 163 19.07 -2.23 8.96
N PRO A 164 20.07 -2.71 8.21
CA PRO A 164 21.29 -3.21 8.82
C PRO A 164 22.01 -2.12 9.64
N PRO A 165 22.65 -2.45 10.77
CA PRO A 165 23.34 -1.47 11.61
C PRO A 165 24.47 -0.71 10.89
N ASP A 166 25.10 -1.31 9.88
CA ASP A 166 26.12 -0.67 9.02
C ASP A 166 25.53 0.37 8.05
N GLN A 167 24.21 0.57 8.08
CA GLN A 167 23.44 1.38 7.14
C GLN A 167 22.77 2.60 7.80
N GLU A 168 23.32 3.14 8.91
CA GLU A 168 22.84 4.36 9.64
C GLU A 168 22.74 5.61 8.73
N THR A 169 21.80 5.61 7.79
CA THR A 169 21.72 6.54 6.66
C THR A 169 20.92 7.79 6.97
N GLY A 170 20.43 7.90 8.20
CA GLY A 170 19.57 8.97 8.69
C GLY A 170 18.36 8.39 9.41
N TYR A 171 17.35 9.25 9.61
CA TYR A 171 16.06 8.85 10.14
C TYR A 171 15.27 8.04 9.09
N PHE A 172 14.73 6.90 9.50
CA PHE A 172 13.77 6.11 8.72
C PHE A 172 12.50 5.91 9.51
N ALA A 173 11.37 6.10 8.84
CA ALA A 173 10.04 5.90 9.41
C ALA A 173 9.24 4.82 8.65
N LEU A 174 9.93 4.01 7.85
CA LEU A 174 9.35 2.89 7.10
C LEU A 174 9.26 1.62 7.95
N ALA A 175 8.49 0.66 7.44
CA ALA A 175 8.51 -0.68 7.97
C ALA A 175 9.85 -1.39 7.67
N ALA A 176 10.16 -2.46 8.41
CA ALA A 176 11.24 -3.35 8.04
C ALA A 176 11.03 -3.94 6.63
N ASN A 177 12.12 -4.21 5.93
CA ASN A 177 12.10 -5.06 4.76
C ASN A 177 11.78 -6.51 5.16
N GLU A 178 11.74 -7.42 4.20
CA GLU A 178 11.39 -8.81 4.47
C GLU A 178 12.48 -9.79 4.02
N LYS A 179 12.59 -10.87 4.78
CA LYS A 179 13.25 -12.08 4.37
C LYS A 179 12.20 -13.16 4.14
N LEU A 180 12.24 -13.80 2.97
CA LEU A 180 11.40 -14.95 2.61
C LEU A 180 12.23 -16.23 2.50
N ASP A 181 11.87 -17.24 3.28
CA ASP A 181 12.34 -18.62 3.12
C ASP A 181 11.36 -19.45 2.30
N ALA A 182 11.66 -19.61 1.00
CA ALA A 182 10.78 -20.30 0.06
C ALA A 182 10.51 -21.76 0.44
N SER A 183 11.37 -22.39 1.25
CA SER A 183 11.19 -23.79 1.67
C SER A 183 10.01 -23.97 2.62
N GLN A 184 9.59 -22.89 3.28
CA GLN A 184 8.46 -22.85 4.20
C GLN A 184 7.22 -22.20 3.59
N TYR A 185 7.36 -21.54 2.44
CA TYR A 185 6.26 -20.81 1.81
C TYR A 185 5.21 -21.78 1.25
N PRO A 186 3.92 -21.59 1.53
CA PRO A 186 2.86 -22.50 1.10
C PRO A 186 2.52 -22.27 -0.38
N TRP A 187 3.39 -22.68 -1.30
CA TRP A 187 3.20 -22.45 -2.74
C TRP A 187 1.81 -22.89 -3.23
N SER A 188 1.20 -22.04 -4.06
CA SER A 188 -0.15 -22.25 -4.64
C SER A 188 -1.30 -22.25 -3.63
N TRP A 189 -1.11 -21.74 -2.41
CA TRP A 189 -2.15 -21.67 -1.36
C TRP A 189 -3.45 -20.96 -1.80
N ASP A 190 -3.33 -20.01 -2.73
CA ASP A 190 -4.40 -19.18 -3.28
C ASP A 190 -5.17 -19.87 -4.43
N GLN A 191 -4.73 -21.07 -4.85
CA GLN A 191 -5.33 -21.83 -5.93
C GLN A 191 -6.47 -22.74 -5.45
N ILE A 192 -7.39 -23.06 -6.38
CA ILE A 192 -8.60 -23.83 -6.10
C ILE A 192 -8.30 -25.26 -5.64
N ASP A 193 -7.25 -25.85 -6.19
CA ASP A 193 -6.88 -27.25 -5.99
C ASP A 193 -5.90 -27.44 -4.82
N TYR A 194 -5.52 -26.36 -4.14
CA TYR A 194 -4.68 -26.43 -2.95
C TYR A 194 -5.34 -27.25 -1.84
N ASN A 195 -4.56 -28.15 -1.25
CA ASN A 195 -4.98 -28.98 -0.12
C ASN A 195 -4.74 -28.25 1.21
N ASP A 196 -5.78 -27.65 1.75
CA ASP A 196 -5.76 -26.95 3.04
C ASP A 196 -6.30 -27.81 4.21
N SER A 197 -6.29 -29.14 4.09
CA SER A 197 -6.80 -30.04 5.14
C SER A 197 -6.05 -29.90 6.47
N ALA A 198 -4.77 -29.52 6.43
CA ALA A 198 -3.95 -29.26 7.62
C ALA A 198 -4.14 -27.85 8.23
N TRP A 199 -4.87 -26.95 7.55
CA TRP A 199 -5.09 -25.59 8.05
C TRP A 199 -6.19 -25.59 9.12
N LEU A 200 -6.00 -24.74 10.13
CA LEU A 200 -6.95 -24.62 11.23
C LEU A 200 -8.13 -23.72 10.84
N PRO A 201 -9.33 -23.92 11.41
CA PRO A 201 -10.38 -22.91 11.38
C PRO A 201 -9.88 -21.58 11.97
N ALA A 202 -10.25 -20.46 11.36
CA ALA A 202 -9.92 -19.14 11.85
C ALA A 202 -10.60 -18.85 13.20
N HIS A 203 -9.92 -18.09 14.06
CA HIS A 203 -10.49 -17.65 15.32
C HIS A 203 -11.28 -16.35 15.12
N GLU A 204 -12.45 -16.24 15.75
CA GLU A 204 -13.32 -15.05 15.65
C GLU A 204 -13.01 -14.07 16.78
N LEU A 205 -12.61 -12.85 16.42
CA LEU A 205 -12.30 -11.80 17.37
C LEU A 205 -13.55 -11.04 17.84
N SER A 206 -14.29 -10.46 16.89
CA SER A 206 -15.48 -9.63 17.17
C SER A 206 -16.29 -9.42 15.89
N ASN A 207 -17.53 -8.91 16.00
CA ASN A 207 -18.27 -8.47 14.81
C ASN A 207 -17.57 -7.27 14.16
N ALA A 208 -17.60 -7.19 12.83
CA ALA A 208 -17.23 -5.96 12.14
C ALA A 208 -18.38 -4.95 12.20
N ALA A 209 -18.05 -3.66 12.34
CA ALA A 209 -19.04 -2.62 12.53
C ALA A 209 -18.61 -1.32 11.84
N PRO A 210 -19.53 -0.64 11.13
CA PRO A 210 -19.24 0.68 10.59
C PRO A 210 -19.09 1.70 11.72
N ARG A 211 -18.36 2.78 11.45
CA ARG A 211 -18.05 3.84 12.43
C ARG A 211 -19.28 4.45 13.09
N ASP A 212 -20.38 4.59 12.36
CA ASP A 212 -21.64 5.16 12.83
C ASP A 212 -22.49 4.20 13.67
N SER A 213 -21.97 2.99 13.96
CA SER A 213 -22.61 2.05 14.86
C SER A 213 -22.73 2.63 16.27
N ARG A 214 -23.92 2.51 16.86
CA ARG A 214 -24.20 2.97 18.22
C ARG A 214 -23.24 2.39 19.25
N ASP A 215 -23.00 1.08 19.17
CA ASP A 215 -22.14 0.32 20.08
C ASP A 215 -21.14 -0.51 19.26
N ALA A 216 -19.99 0.08 18.91
CA ALA A 216 -18.94 -0.62 18.18
C ALA A 216 -18.27 -1.70 19.08
N PRO A 217 -18.23 -2.97 18.65
CA PRO A 217 -17.71 -4.08 19.46
C PRO A 217 -16.18 -4.18 19.47
N ASN A 218 -15.49 -3.31 18.73
CA ASN A 218 -14.03 -3.25 18.62
C ASN A 218 -13.58 -1.83 18.24
N ARG A 219 -12.26 -1.65 18.11
CA ARG A 219 -11.63 -0.37 17.78
C ARG A 219 -11.53 -0.07 16.30
N TRP A 220 -11.84 -1.00 15.40
CA TRP A 220 -11.82 -0.76 13.95
C TRP A 220 -13.15 -0.16 13.51
N MET A 221 -13.25 1.15 13.57
CA MET A 221 -14.46 1.87 13.14
C MET A 221 -14.46 1.99 11.62
N LEU A 222 -15.13 1.05 10.96
CA LEU A 222 -15.06 0.90 9.50
C LEU A 222 -15.71 2.07 8.77
N VAL A 223 -14.98 2.64 7.80
CA VAL A 223 -15.45 3.63 6.84
C VAL A 223 -14.98 3.27 5.44
N PRO A 224 -15.72 3.61 4.37
CA PRO A 224 -15.30 3.29 3.01
C PRO A 224 -13.98 3.99 2.65
N ARG A 225 -13.19 3.36 1.79
CA ARG A 225 -12.10 4.02 1.05
C ARG A 225 -12.69 5.07 0.09
N GLU A 226 -12.13 6.27 0.08
CA GLU A 226 -12.62 7.41 -0.72
C GLU A 226 -11.74 7.74 -1.95
N ILE A 227 -10.69 6.96 -2.15
CA ILE A 227 -9.72 7.11 -3.24
C ILE A 227 -9.64 5.83 -4.07
N PRO A 228 -9.30 5.88 -5.36
CA PRO A 228 -9.09 4.69 -6.16
C PRO A 228 -7.95 3.81 -5.61
N LEU A 229 -7.92 2.54 -6.04
CA LEU A 229 -6.75 1.69 -5.85
C LEU A 229 -5.55 2.26 -6.61
N GLU A 230 -4.35 1.98 -6.12
CA GLU A 230 -3.12 2.37 -6.80
C GLU A 230 -3.01 1.70 -8.17
N GLU A 231 -2.43 2.40 -9.15
CA GLU A 231 -2.14 1.78 -10.44
C GLU A 231 -1.01 0.75 -10.27
N GLN A 232 -0.99 -0.24 -11.17
CA GLN A 232 0.14 -1.16 -11.30
C GLN A 232 0.50 -1.38 -12.77
N THR A 233 1.76 -1.14 -13.11
CA THR A 233 2.26 -1.30 -14.48
C THR A 233 3.65 -1.96 -14.47
N PRO A 234 3.85 -3.08 -15.18
CA PRO A 234 5.18 -3.66 -15.36
C PRO A 234 6.15 -2.65 -15.96
N GLN A 235 7.37 -2.61 -15.44
CA GLN A 235 8.47 -1.78 -15.92
C GLN A 235 9.48 -2.66 -16.65
N GLU A 236 10.20 -2.03 -17.58
CA GLU A 236 11.36 -2.64 -18.20
C GLU A 236 12.40 -3.06 -17.16
N ARG A 237 13.10 -4.16 -17.45
CA ARG A 237 14.20 -4.67 -16.63
C ARG A 237 15.25 -3.57 -16.39
N PRO A 238 15.70 -3.38 -15.14
CA PRO A 238 16.83 -2.50 -14.82
C PRO A 238 18.07 -2.78 -15.67
N LYS A 239 18.76 -1.72 -16.13
CA LYS A 239 19.98 -1.84 -16.94
C LYS A 239 21.16 -2.26 -16.07
N LEU A 240 21.94 -3.24 -16.53
CA LEU A 240 23.20 -3.58 -15.89
C LEU A 240 24.20 -2.43 -15.98
N ARG A 241 24.81 -2.07 -14.85
CA ARG A 241 25.86 -1.06 -14.74
C ARG A 241 27.22 -1.64 -14.36
N LYS A 242 27.23 -2.64 -13.49
CA LYS A 242 28.43 -3.35 -13.03
C LYS A 242 28.07 -4.79 -12.69
N ALA A 243 28.96 -5.72 -13.02
CA ALA A 243 28.85 -7.11 -12.62
C ALA A 243 30.17 -7.55 -12.00
N ASP A 244 30.07 -8.36 -10.95
CA ASP A 244 31.15 -9.11 -10.34
C ASP A 244 30.69 -10.56 -10.20
N GLY A 245 31.48 -11.52 -10.65
CA GLY A 245 31.16 -12.95 -10.67
C GLY A 245 30.86 -13.53 -12.08
N PRO A 246 30.43 -14.81 -12.14
CA PRO A 246 30.43 -15.61 -13.37
C PRO A 246 29.33 -15.29 -14.40
N ALA A 247 28.34 -14.46 -14.06
CA ALA A 247 27.23 -14.13 -14.95
C ALA A 247 26.90 -12.64 -14.91
N SER A 248 26.53 -12.09 -16.06
CA SER A 248 26.22 -10.65 -16.21
C SER A 248 25.00 -10.37 -17.09
N GLN A 249 24.36 -11.39 -17.67
CA GLN A 249 23.20 -11.22 -18.55
C GLN A 249 22.05 -12.13 -18.13
N PHE A 250 20.83 -11.60 -18.12
CA PHE A 250 19.62 -12.38 -17.87
C PHE A 250 19.24 -13.23 -19.11
N PRO A 251 18.76 -14.47 -18.92
CA PRO A 251 18.59 -15.16 -17.64
C PRO A 251 19.96 -15.48 -17.00
N LEU A 252 20.09 -15.26 -15.68
CA LEU A 252 21.37 -15.44 -14.98
C LEU A 252 21.50 -16.91 -14.56
N HIS A 253 22.46 -17.60 -15.17
CA HIS A 253 22.82 -18.97 -14.82
C HIS A 253 24.00 -18.97 -13.85
N LEU A 254 23.77 -19.45 -12.63
CA LEU A 254 24.79 -19.57 -11.60
C LEU A 254 25.06 -21.05 -11.33
N PRO A 255 26.30 -21.54 -11.49
CA PRO A 255 26.65 -22.90 -11.07
C PRO A 255 26.60 -23.00 -9.54
N ALA A 256 26.63 -24.23 -9.01
CA ALA A 256 26.81 -24.45 -7.58
C ALA A 256 28.07 -23.76 -7.06
N HIS A 257 28.03 -23.32 -5.79
CA HIS A 257 29.11 -22.59 -5.11
C HIS A 257 29.59 -21.30 -5.82
N ALA A 258 28.74 -20.69 -6.64
CA ALA A 258 28.98 -19.38 -7.24
C ALA A 258 28.51 -18.23 -6.34
N ARG A 259 29.15 -17.08 -6.53
CA ARG A 259 28.69 -15.79 -6.01
C ARG A 259 28.71 -14.75 -7.11
N ILE A 260 27.65 -13.94 -7.21
CA ILE A 260 27.59 -12.76 -8.06
C ILE A 260 27.16 -11.52 -7.28
N SER A 261 27.55 -10.34 -7.78
CA SER A 261 27.00 -9.05 -7.40
C SER A 261 26.77 -8.21 -8.66
N LEU A 262 25.52 -7.83 -8.92
CA LEU A 262 25.12 -6.97 -10.02
C LEU A 262 24.63 -5.63 -9.49
N LEU A 263 25.14 -4.54 -10.04
CA LEU A 263 24.55 -3.21 -9.90
C LEU A 263 23.64 -2.96 -11.10
N LEU A 264 22.35 -2.79 -10.82
CA LEU A 264 21.31 -2.55 -11.80
C LEU A 264 20.75 -1.13 -11.64
N ASP A 265 20.42 -0.45 -12.75
CA ASP A 265 19.93 0.92 -12.80
C ASP A 265 18.62 0.99 -13.59
N GLN A 266 17.52 1.34 -12.91
CA GLN A 266 16.23 1.62 -13.52
C GLN A 266 16.28 2.85 -14.44
N THR A 267 17.36 3.64 -14.40
CA THR A 267 17.61 4.91 -15.10
C THR A 267 16.79 6.09 -14.60
N TYR A 268 15.78 5.83 -13.77
CA TYR A 268 14.95 6.81 -13.08
C TYR A 268 14.54 6.26 -11.71
N LEU A 269 14.17 7.16 -10.80
CA LEU A 269 13.60 6.77 -9.51
C LEU A 269 12.18 6.21 -9.71
N THR A 270 11.85 5.13 -9.01
CA THR A 270 10.55 4.46 -9.09
C THR A 270 10.09 3.96 -7.71
N THR A 271 8.78 3.82 -7.55
CA THR A 271 8.09 3.09 -6.48
C THR A 271 7.48 1.84 -7.13
N ALA A 272 7.99 0.67 -6.77
CA ALA A 272 7.62 -0.56 -7.46
C ALA A 272 7.71 -1.79 -6.56
N TYR A 273 6.97 -2.84 -6.91
CA TYR A 273 7.23 -4.17 -6.40
C TYR A 273 8.32 -4.82 -7.27
N PRO A 274 9.54 -5.06 -6.74
CA PRO A 274 10.54 -5.84 -7.46
C PRO A 274 10.10 -7.31 -7.51
N GLU A 275 9.84 -7.81 -8.70
CA GLU A 275 9.43 -9.20 -8.93
C GLU A 275 10.60 -9.98 -9.55
N MET A 276 10.95 -11.10 -8.93
CA MET A 276 12.06 -11.96 -9.35
C MET A 276 11.54 -13.37 -9.60
N THR A 277 11.83 -13.93 -10.77
CA THR A 277 11.52 -15.33 -11.09
C THR A 277 12.79 -16.17 -11.01
N VAL A 278 12.73 -17.27 -10.24
CA VAL A 278 13.88 -18.14 -9.99
C VAL A 278 13.54 -19.62 -10.16
N SER A 279 14.53 -20.39 -10.58
CA SER A 279 14.43 -21.86 -10.71
C SER A 279 15.67 -22.54 -10.13
N GLY A 280 15.48 -23.63 -9.38
CA GLY A 280 16.57 -24.40 -8.78
C GLY A 280 17.25 -23.67 -7.61
N GLY A 281 18.52 -23.99 -7.38
CA GLY A 281 19.36 -23.33 -6.39
C GLY A 281 18.92 -23.54 -4.95
N LYS A 282 18.48 -24.75 -4.56
CA LYS A 282 18.09 -25.01 -3.17
C LYS A 282 19.16 -24.53 -2.18
N GLY A 283 18.76 -23.73 -1.21
CA GLY A 283 19.66 -23.13 -0.21
C GLY A 283 20.43 -21.90 -0.72
N ALA A 284 20.26 -21.49 -1.98
CA ALA A 284 20.82 -20.24 -2.48
C ALA A 284 20.16 -19.05 -1.79
N LYS A 285 20.98 -18.02 -1.52
CA LYS A 285 20.55 -16.75 -0.96
C LYS A 285 20.63 -15.67 -2.04
N ILE A 286 19.57 -14.90 -2.19
CA ILE A 286 19.51 -13.75 -3.08
C ILE A 286 19.12 -12.52 -2.26
N ASP A 287 19.98 -11.51 -2.23
CA ASP A 287 19.72 -10.23 -1.59
C ASP A 287 19.45 -9.16 -2.66
N LEU A 288 18.36 -8.42 -2.51
CA LEU A 288 18.01 -7.26 -3.34
C LEU A 288 18.11 -6.00 -2.47
N ARG A 289 19.20 -5.24 -2.65
CA ARG A 289 19.43 -3.96 -1.96
C ARG A 289 18.95 -2.79 -2.83
N TYR A 290 18.28 -1.82 -2.23
CA TYR A 290 17.64 -0.70 -2.94
C TYR A 290 18.32 0.63 -2.62
N ALA A 291 18.50 1.51 -3.60
CA ALA A 291 19.00 2.86 -3.35
C ALA A 291 18.50 3.88 -4.37
N GLU A 292 18.26 5.12 -3.94
CA GLU A 292 18.01 6.24 -4.86
C GLU A 292 19.30 6.74 -5.55
N THR A 293 20.43 6.55 -4.88
CA THR A 293 21.76 7.02 -5.29
C THR A 293 22.85 6.24 -4.58
N LEU A 294 24.04 6.19 -5.18
CA LEU A 294 25.26 5.75 -4.52
C LEU A 294 25.94 6.93 -3.80
N PHE A 295 26.82 6.62 -2.85
CA PHE A 295 27.48 7.59 -1.97
C PHE A 295 28.97 7.71 -2.26
N VAL A 296 29.51 8.93 -2.23
CA VAL A 296 30.96 9.18 -2.31
C VAL A 296 31.61 8.91 -0.96
N SER A 297 31.00 9.42 0.12
CA SER A 297 31.38 9.15 1.49
C SER A 297 30.12 9.14 2.37
N ARG A 298 30.19 8.44 3.50
CA ARG A 298 29.13 8.42 4.53
C ARG A 298 29.48 9.26 5.74
N ASN A 299 30.74 9.66 5.89
CA ASN A 299 31.19 10.52 6.96
C ASN A 299 32.18 11.57 6.42
N PRO A 300 31.72 12.82 6.17
CA PRO A 300 30.33 13.26 6.17
C PRO A 300 29.52 12.65 5.01
N ILE A 301 28.18 12.62 5.12
CA ILE A 301 27.31 12.11 4.06
C ILE A 301 27.49 12.97 2.81
N THR A 302 28.06 12.37 1.77
CA THR A 302 28.36 13.04 0.51
C THR A 302 27.75 12.25 -0.64
N LYS A 303 26.73 12.83 -1.27
CA LYS A 303 26.12 12.35 -2.52
C LYS A 303 26.69 13.20 -3.67
N SER A 304 26.77 12.63 -4.87
CA SER A 304 27.13 13.39 -6.09
C SER A 304 26.21 13.02 -7.24
N ASN A 305 26.56 13.36 -8.48
CA ASN A 305 25.75 13.09 -9.67
C ASN A 305 25.23 11.65 -9.68
N ARG A 306 23.91 11.48 -9.64
CA ARG A 306 23.27 10.16 -9.50
C ARG A 306 23.52 9.24 -10.69
N ASN A 307 24.03 9.72 -11.83
CA ASN A 307 24.37 8.90 -13.00
C ASN A 307 25.77 8.25 -12.89
N GLU A 308 26.67 8.85 -12.12
CA GLU A 308 28.03 8.35 -11.91
C GLU A 308 28.03 7.27 -10.82
N ILE A 309 28.77 6.19 -11.04
CA ILE A 309 28.84 5.04 -10.13
C ILE A 309 30.27 4.73 -9.67
N GLU A 310 31.27 5.23 -10.40
CA GLU A 310 32.67 4.88 -10.15
C GLU A 310 33.16 5.46 -8.82
N GLY A 311 33.92 4.68 -8.06
CA GLY A 311 34.39 5.06 -6.73
C GLY A 311 33.30 5.28 -5.67
N LYS A 312 32.04 4.92 -5.93
CA LYS A 312 30.93 5.10 -5.00
C LYS A 312 30.53 3.82 -4.30
N GLN A 313 29.90 3.98 -3.13
CA GLN A 313 29.46 2.91 -2.26
C GLN A 313 27.93 2.77 -2.29
N PHE A 314 27.45 1.53 -2.25
CA PHE A 314 26.03 1.20 -2.20
C PHE A 314 25.58 1.06 -0.75
N TYR A 315 24.55 1.81 -0.38
CA TYR A 315 23.89 1.73 0.92
C TYR A 315 22.37 1.77 0.73
N GLY A 316 21.67 0.95 1.51
CA GLY A 316 20.22 0.90 1.50
C GLY A 316 19.64 -0.37 2.11
N ALA A 317 18.32 -0.35 2.25
CA ALA A 317 17.56 -1.47 2.79
C ALA A 317 17.55 -2.65 1.80
N SER A 318 17.33 -3.86 2.30
CA SER A 318 17.36 -5.07 1.48
C SER A 318 16.25 -6.04 1.81
N ASP A 319 15.69 -6.63 0.77
CA ASP A 319 14.94 -7.88 0.89
C ASP A 319 15.87 -9.08 0.65
N THR A 320 15.58 -10.20 1.32
CA THR A 320 16.31 -11.46 1.13
C THR A 320 15.36 -12.57 0.72
N TYR A 321 15.70 -13.32 -0.32
CA TYR A 321 15.03 -14.54 -0.75
C TYR A 321 15.95 -15.75 -0.55
N LEU A 322 15.47 -16.80 0.13
CA LEU A 322 16.14 -18.09 0.22
C LEU A 322 15.41 -19.09 -0.66
N ALA A 323 16.12 -19.68 -1.62
CA ALA A 323 15.53 -20.56 -2.62
C ALA A 323 15.27 -21.99 -2.10
N ASP A 324 14.13 -22.57 -2.50
CA ASP A 324 13.71 -23.92 -2.15
C ASP A 324 14.15 -25.01 -3.15
N GLY A 325 14.76 -24.62 -4.27
CA GLY A 325 15.06 -25.53 -5.39
C GLY A 325 13.91 -25.71 -6.37
N GLY A 326 12.76 -25.06 -6.12
CA GLY A 326 11.58 -25.16 -6.97
C GLY A 326 11.79 -24.54 -8.35
N SER A 327 10.92 -24.89 -9.30
CA SER A 327 10.94 -24.31 -10.64
C SER A 327 10.04 -23.07 -10.70
N ARG A 328 10.54 -22.02 -11.36
CA ARG A 328 9.80 -20.78 -11.66
C ARG A 328 9.05 -20.20 -10.46
N ARG A 329 9.70 -20.18 -9.29
CA ARG A 329 9.20 -19.48 -8.11
C ARG A 329 9.24 -17.99 -8.38
N VAL A 330 8.15 -17.29 -8.06
CA VAL A 330 8.07 -15.84 -8.15
C VAL A 330 8.18 -15.27 -6.74
N TYR A 331 9.24 -14.50 -6.52
CA TYR A 331 9.36 -13.65 -5.34
C TYR A 331 8.84 -12.26 -5.65
N ARG A 332 7.95 -11.76 -4.80
CA ARG A 332 7.45 -10.38 -4.78
C ARG A 332 7.31 -9.96 -3.31
N PRO A 333 7.84 -8.80 -2.89
CA PRO A 333 7.64 -8.35 -1.53
C PRO A 333 6.18 -8.00 -1.24
N LEU A 334 5.76 -8.15 0.02
CA LEU A 334 4.39 -7.84 0.46
C LEU A 334 4.05 -6.35 0.27
N TYR A 335 5.05 -5.49 0.38
CA TYR A 335 4.96 -4.05 0.20
C TYR A 335 5.95 -3.57 -0.88
N TRP A 336 5.66 -2.45 -1.54
CA TRP A 336 6.53 -1.92 -2.59
C TRP A 336 7.84 -1.33 -2.03
N ARG A 337 8.80 -1.03 -2.92
CA ARG A 337 10.11 -0.44 -2.62
C ARG A 337 10.34 0.80 -3.46
N THR A 338 11.14 1.72 -2.93
CA THR A 338 11.63 2.87 -3.69
C THR A 338 13.07 2.64 -4.11
N TYR A 339 13.36 2.78 -5.40
CA TYR A 339 14.72 2.64 -5.89
C TYR A 339 14.93 3.36 -7.21
N ARG A 340 16.19 3.69 -7.48
CA ARG A 340 16.71 3.81 -8.84
C ARG A 340 17.67 2.65 -9.12
N TYR A 341 18.52 2.37 -8.14
CA TYR A 341 19.50 1.30 -8.21
C TYR A 341 19.06 0.10 -7.39
N ILE A 342 19.28 -1.09 -7.95
CA ILE A 342 19.20 -2.36 -7.23
C ILE A 342 20.59 -2.99 -7.23
N GLN A 343 21.11 -3.35 -6.07
CA GLN A 343 22.25 -4.26 -5.98
C GLN A 343 21.70 -5.67 -5.69
N LEU A 344 21.79 -6.53 -6.70
CA LEU A 344 21.48 -7.96 -6.57
C LEU A 344 22.75 -8.69 -6.18
N THR A 345 22.74 -9.39 -5.05
CA THR A 345 23.79 -10.35 -4.68
C THR A 345 23.18 -11.72 -4.61
N ALA A 346 23.78 -12.71 -5.28
CA ALA A 346 23.32 -14.09 -5.19
C ALA A 346 24.50 -15.01 -4.85
N GLU A 347 24.25 -15.96 -3.94
CA GLU A 347 25.20 -16.97 -3.51
C GLU A 347 24.50 -18.33 -3.52
N THR A 348 25.01 -19.26 -4.33
CA THR A 348 24.44 -20.60 -4.48
C THR A 348 25.11 -21.60 -3.54
N ALA A 349 24.33 -22.55 -3.03
CA ALA A 349 24.85 -23.71 -2.31
C ALA A 349 25.23 -24.83 -3.31
N ASP A 350 24.84 -26.07 -3.03
CA ASP A 350 25.21 -27.26 -3.81
C ASP A 350 24.46 -27.39 -5.15
N GLU A 351 23.39 -26.61 -5.36
CA GLU A 351 22.58 -26.63 -6.58
C GLU A 351 22.78 -25.37 -7.42
N PRO A 352 22.79 -25.50 -8.76
CA PRO A 352 22.80 -24.33 -9.65
C PRO A 352 21.48 -23.55 -9.54
N LEU A 353 21.58 -22.23 -9.62
CA LEU A 353 20.46 -21.29 -9.57
C LEU A 353 20.26 -20.63 -10.95
N LEU A 354 19.02 -20.58 -11.39
CA LEU A 354 18.58 -19.76 -12.51
C LEU A 354 17.78 -18.57 -11.99
N ILE A 355 18.18 -17.34 -12.32
CA ILE A 355 17.34 -16.16 -12.17
C ILE A 355 16.83 -15.80 -13.57
N ASP A 356 15.59 -16.21 -13.86
CA ASP A 356 14.93 -16.03 -15.15
C ASP A 356 14.73 -14.55 -15.48
N ASP A 357 14.25 -13.78 -14.50
CA ASP A 357 13.91 -12.37 -14.67
C ASP A 357 13.93 -11.60 -13.35
N LEU A 358 14.15 -10.28 -13.44
CA LEU A 358 13.97 -9.31 -12.37
C LEU A 358 13.46 -8.00 -12.98
N HIS A 359 12.24 -7.59 -12.64
CA HIS A 359 11.67 -6.33 -13.08
C HIS A 359 10.88 -5.65 -11.95
N GLY A 360 10.51 -4.39 -12.15
CA GLY A 360 9.63 -3.68 -11.24
C GLY A 360 8.19 -3.69 -11.73
N VAL A 361 7.21 -3.84 -10.83
CA VAL A 361 5.81 -3.47 -11.09
C VAL A 361 5.56 -2.13 -10.42
N PHE A 362 5.56 -1.06 -11.22
CA PHE A 362 5.33 0.32 -10.77
C PHE A 362 4.04 0.43 -9.98
N THR A 363 4.00 1.27 -8.94
CA THR A 363 2.76 1.60 -8.25
C THR A 363 2.75 3.01 -7.68
N ALA A 364 1.61 3.68 -7.79
CA ALA A 364 1.34 5.03 -7.28
C ALA A 364 -0.17 5.30 -7.29
N TYR A 365 -0.58 6.45 -6.75
CA TYR A 365 -1.93 6.96 -6.98
C TYR A 365 -2.18 7.16 -8.49
N PRO A 366 -3.32 6.72 -9.05
CA PRO A 366 -3.57 6.66 -10.49
C PRO A 366 -3.96 8.03 -11.07
N PHE A 367 -3.06 9.01 -10.98
CA PHE A 367 -3.26 10.33 -11.56
C PHE A 367 -3.23 10.29 -13.09
N GLU A 368 -4.24 10.86 -13.73
CA GLU A 368 -4.25 11.15 -15.16
C GLU A 368 -3.74 12.57 -15.42
N ARG A 369 -2.54 12.69 -16.01
CA ARG A 369 -1.98 14.00 -16.36
C ARG A 369 -2.74 14.61 -17.53
N LYS A 370 -3.42 15.73 -17.29
CA LYS A 370 -4.20 16.49 -18.29
C LYS A 370 -3.50 17.78 -18.72
N ALA A 371 -2.73 18.40 -17.83
CA ALA A 371 -2.05 19.66 -18.13
C ALA A 371 -0.73 19.44 -18.88
N GLN A 372 -0.51 20.30 -19.88
CA GLN A 372 0.72 20.43 -20.64
C GLN A 372 1.16 21.89 -20.61
N PHE A 373 2.46 22.12 -20.59
CA PHE A 373 3.04 23.46 -20.62
C PHE A 373 4.24 23.43 -21.54
N GLU A 374 4.22 24.27 -22.57
CA GLU A 374 5.25 24.35 -23.59
C GLU A 374 5.58 25.82 -23.84
N VAL A 375 6.84 26.09 -24.15
CA VAL A 375 7.31 27.44 -24.52
C VAL A 375 8.01 27.37 -25.87
N ASN A 376 7.97 28.47 -26.62
CA ASN A 376 8.69 28.56 -27.88
C ASN A 376 10.19 28.82 -27.65
N GLY A 377 11.04 28.20 -28.48
CA GLY A 377 12.49 28.46 -28.48
C GLY A 377 13.32 27.48 -27.64
N PRO A 378 14.63 27.75 -27.51
CA PRO A 378 15.60 26.76 -27.00
C PRO A 378 15.44 26.43 -25.51
N ALA A 379 14.73 27.25 -24.73
CA ALA A 379 14.47 27.00 -23.32
C ALA A 379 13.46 25.85 -23.08
N ASN A 380 12.73 25.43 -24.12
CA ASN A 380 11.69 24.41 -23.97
C ASN A 380 12.25 23.08 -23.47
N ASP A 381 13.37 22.60 -24.00
CA ASP A 381 13.92 21.29 -23.63
C ASP A 381 14.35 21.22 -22.16
N GLU A 382 14.93 22.29 -21.64
CA GLU A 382 15.28 22.37 -20.23
C GLU A 382 14.04 22.38 -19.33
N LEU A 383 13.06 23.20 -19.69
CA LEU A 383 11.80 23.29 -18.99
C LEU A 383 11.03 21.96 -19.00
N GLN A 384 10.98 21.25 -20.14
CA GLN A 384 10.33 19.94 -20.22
C GLN A 384 11.02 18.92 -19.31
N ARG A 385 12.34 18.98 -19.14
CA ARG A 385 13.07 18.13 -18.17
C ARG A 385 12.72 18.48 -16.73
N ILE A 386 12.62 19.77 -16.39
CA ILE A 386 12.19 20.23 -15.06
C ILE A 386 10.77 19.74 -14.75
N LEU A 387 9.83 19.97 -15.66
CA LEU A 387 8.43 19.58 -15.49
C LEU A 387 8.26 18.06 -15.42
N SER A 388 8.98 17.31 -16.26
CA SER A 388 8.94 15.85 -16.24
C SER A 388 9.53 15.27 -14.95
N THR A 389 10.60 15.88 -14.43
CA THR A 389 11.20 15.49 -13.17
C THR A 389 10.27 15.83 -12.00
N GLY A 390 9.74 17.04 -11.95
CA GLY A 390 8.79 17.48 -10.92
C GLY A 390 7.52 16.63 -10.91
N TRP A 391 6.97 16.32 -12.08
CA TRP A 391 5.81 15.43 -12.20
C TRP A 391 6.11 14.01 -11.73
N ARG A 392 7.29 13.46 -12.07
CA ARG A 392 7.71 12.16 -11.54
C ARG A 392 7.80 12.20 -10.02
N THR A 393 8.46 13.19 -9.44
CA THR A 393 8.53 13.35 -7.98
C THR A 393 7.14 13.41 -7.35
N ALA A 394 6.23 14.21 -7.90
CA ALA A 394 4.86 14.32 -7.40
C ALA A 394 4.10 12.98 -7.45
N ARG A 395 4.28 12.19 -8.52
CA ARG A 395 3.68 10.84 -8.62
C ARG A 395 4.25 9.86 -7.61
N LEU A 396 5.57 9.84 -7.42
CA LEU A 396 6.21 8.94 -6.45
C LEU A 396 5.88 9.32 -5.00
N CYS A 397 5.54 10.58 -4.75
CA CYS A 397 5.09 11.07 -3.46
C CYS A 397 3.55 10.99 -3.28
N ALA A 398 2.84 10.27 -4.14
CA ALA A 398 1.39 10.12 -4.06
C ALA A 398 0.98 8.65 -4.16
N HIS A 399 0.37 8.17 -3.09
CA HIS A 399 -0.09 6.79 -2.92
C HIS A 399 -1.50 6.85 -2.30
N GLU A 400 -1.74 6.12 -1.21
CA GLU A 400 -2.94 6.29 -0.40
C GLU A 400 -2.97 7.61 0.38
N THR A 401 -1.81 8.25 0.52
CA THR A 401 -1.60 9.59 1.06
C THR A 401 -0.61 10.34 0.18
N TYR A 402 -0.51 11.66 0.36
CA TYR A 402 0.72 12.36 -0.03
C TYR A 402 1.87 11.96 0.91
N MET A 403 3.12 12.17 0.51
CA MET A 403 4.27 11.93 1.37
C MET A 403 5.44 12.87 1.07
N ASP A 404 6.21 13.20 2.11
CA ASP A 404 7.45 13.96 2.01
C ASP A 404 8.46 13.31 1.05
N CYS A 405 8.66 12.00 1.18
CA CYS A 405 9.49 11.22 0.30
C CYS A 405 9.09 9.73 0.31
N PRO A 406 9.32 9.01 -0.80
CA PRO A 406 8.97 7.59 -0.88
C PRO A 406 10.04 6.65 -0.30
N TYR A 407 11.27 7.12 -0.07
CA TYR A 407 12.41 6.28 0.32
C TYR A 407 12.68 6.21 1.82
N TYR A 408 12.50 7.30 2.57
CA TYR A 408 12.92 7.36 3.99
C TYR A 408 11.75 7.33 4.97
N GLU A 409 10.66 8.04 4.67
CA GLU A 409 9.62 8.29 5.68
C GLU A 409 8.23 7.86 5.24
N GLN A 410 7.82 8.15 4.00
CA GLN A 410 6.45 7.93 3.51
C GLN A 410 5.39 8.56 4.43
N LEU A 411 5.63 9.80 4.91
CA LEU A 411 4.76 10.49 5.86
C LEU A 411 4.07 11.69 5.21
N GLN A 412 2.77 11.83 5.43
CA GLN A 412 2.00 12.97 4.94
C GLN A 412 2.16 14.18 5.86
N TYR A 413 3.31 14.84 5.76
CA TYR A 413 3.56 16.11 6.42
C TYR A 413 2.71 17.23 5.81
N ALA A 414 2.03 18.02 6.64
CA ALA A 414 1.07 19.01 6.13
C ALA A 414 1.73 20.10 5.26
N GLY A 415 2.92 20.57 5.61
CA GLY A 415 3.64 21.55 4.79
C GLY A 415 3.90 21.07 3.36
N ASP A 416 4.43 19.85 3.25
CA ASP A 416 4.75 19.18 1.99
C ASP A 416 3.48 18.85 1.19
N ALA A 417 2.49 18.25 1.87
CA ALA A 417 1.23 17.83 1.26
C ALA A 417 0.48 19.01 0.63
N ARG A 418 0.50 20.20 1.23
CA ARG A 418 -0.20 21.37 0.67
C ARG A 418 0.33 21.73 -0.72
N ILE A 419 1.65 21.72 -0.89
CA ILE A 419 2.29 22.00 -2.18
C ILE A 419 1.97 20.89 -3.18
N GLN A 420 2.07 19.63 -2.75
CA GLN A 420 1.79 18.46 -3.61
C GLN A 420 0.32 18.42 -4.07
N MET A 421 -0.63 18.78 -3.19
CA MET A 421 -2.05 18.91 -3.50
C MET A 421 -2.25 19.88 -4.66
N MET A 422 -1.67 21.09 -4.58
CA MET A 422 -1.75 22.08 -5.64
C MET A 422 -1.13 21.59 -6.96
N ILE A 423 0.04 20.94 -6.90
CA ILE A 423 0.66 20.35 -8.10
C ILE A 423 -0.28 19.33 -8.73
N SER A 424 -0.77 18.35 -7.97
CA SER A 424 -1.64 17.30 -8.49
C SER A 424 -2.96 17.85 -9.05
N LEU A 425 -3.57 18.83 -8.38
CA LEU A 425 -4.82 19.45 -8.81
C LEU A 425 -4.64 20.20 -10.14
N TYR A 426 -3.61 21.02 -10.27
CA TYR A 426 -3.34 21.74 -11.53
C TYR A 426 -2.96 20.80 -12.68
N MET A 427 -2.28 19.69 -12.38
CA MET A 427 -1.83 18.76 -13.41
C MET A 427 -2.94 17.81 -13.90
N THR A 428 -3.96 17.54 -13.08
CA THR A 428 -4.90 16.42 -13.31
C THR A 428 -6.39 16.78 -13.14
N GLY A 429 -6.69 17.81 -12.35
CA GLY A 429 -8.04 18.12 -11.87
C GLY A 429 -8.61 17.08 -10.90
N ASP A 430 -7.86 16.05 -10.48
CA ASP A 430 -8.32 15.04 -9.53
C ASP A 430 -8.12 15.52 -8.09
N SER A 431 -9.22 15.85 -7.42
CA SER A 431 -9.24 16.35 -6.04
C SER A 431 -9.42 15.26 -4.97
N ARG A 432 -9.57 13.99 -5.35
CA ARG A 432 -9.90 12.91 -4.40
C ARG A 432 -8.79 12.66 -3.39
N LEU A 433 -7.52 12.62 -3.84
CA LEU A 433 -6.39 12.47 -2.91
C LEU A 433 -6.21 13.70 -2.01
N MET A 434 -6.46 14.91 -2.53
CA MET A 434 -6.46 16.16 -1.76
C MET A 434 -7.50 16.11 -0.64
N LYS A 435 -8.75 15.76 -0.96
CA LYS A 435 -9.83 15.59 0.02
C LYS A 435 -9.44 14.58 1.10
N ASN A 436 -8.93 13.41 0.71
CA ASN A 436 -8.47 12.38 1.64
C ASN A 436 -7.33 12.87 2.54
N GLY A 437 -6.33 13.57 1.99
CA GLY A 437 -5.20 14.10 2.75
C GLY A 437 -5.63 15.13 3.80
N ILE A 438 -6.53 16.05 3.44
CA ILE A 438 -7.12 17.04 4.36
C ILE A 438 -7.91 16.34 5.47
N ALA A 439 -8.71 15.34 5.13
CA ALA A 439 -9.51 14.57 6.09
C ALA A 439 -8.64 13.79 7.08
N LEU A 440 -7.53 13.19 6.63
CA LEU A 440 -6.59 12.48 7.49
C LEU A 440 -5.92 13.40 8.51
N LEU A 441 -5.51 14.61 8.09
CA LEU A 441 -4.97 15.62 9.01
C LEU A 441 -6.03 16.09 10.01
N ASN A 442 -7.26 16.32 9.56
CA ASN A 442 -8.37 16.66 10.46
C ASN A 442 -8.68 15.53 11.47
N SER A 443 -8.52 14.26 11.07
CA SER A 443 -8.74 13.11 11.95
C SER A 443 -7.73 13.06 13.11
N SER A 444 -6.57 13.69 12.94
CA SER A 444 -5.56 13.86 14.01
C SER A 444 -5.81 15.08 14.91
N ARG A 445 -6.85 15.87 14.65
CA ARG A 445 -7.10 17.13 15.36
C ARG A 445 -7.46 16.87 16.82
N THR A 446 -6.76 17.55 17.73
CA THR A 446 -6.98 17.45 19.17
C THR A 446 -8.15 18.31 19.64
N ALA A 447 -8.51 18.19 20.92
CA ALA A 447 -9.53 19.02 21.56
C ALA A 447 -9.18 20.52 21.55
N GLU A 448 -7.89 20.85 21.52
CA GLU A 448 -7.37 22.23 21.41
C GLU A 448 -7.41 22.75 19.96
N GLY A 449 -7.83 21.93 18.99
CA GLY A 449 -7.94 22.30 17.58
C GLY A 449 -6.65 22.15 16.77
N ALA A 450 -5.55 21.70 17.38
CA ALA A 450 -4.29 21.46 16.68
C ALA A 450 -4.31 20.11 15.96
N THR A 451 -3.82 20.05 14.73
CA THR A 451 -3.56 18.79 14.01
C THR A 451 -2.15 18.29 14.32
N TYR A 452 -1.89 17.00 14.13
CA TYR A 452 -0.51 16.52 14.07
C TYR A 452 0.22 17.18 12.89
N SER A 453 1.56 17.22 12.94
CA SER A 453 2.40 17.66 11.82
C SER A 453 2.27 16.74 10.61
N ARG A 454 1.93 15.48 10.84
CA ARG A 454 1.72 14.44 9.83
C ARG A 454 0.61 13.50 10.26
N ALA A 455 -0.25 13.11 9.31
CA ALA A 455 -1.32 12.16 9.58
C ALA A 455 -1.65 11.34 8.32
N PRO A 456 -1.97 10.04 8.46
CA PRO A 456 -2.05 9.29 9.72
C PRO A 456 -0.64 8.98 10.27
N SER A 457 -0.54 8.91 11.60
CA SER A 457 0.71 8.62 12.32
C SER A 457 0.36 8.07 13.70
N PHE A 458 0.98 6.97 14.11
CA PHE A 458 0.86 6.52 15.50
C PHE A 458 1.71 7.36 16.46
N LEU A 459 2.69 8.10 15.91
CA LEU A 459 3.55 9.02 16.66
C LEU A 459 2.95 10.42 16.65
N GLN A 460 2.48 10.88 17.81
CA GLN A 460 2.00 12.23 18.03
C GLN A 460 3.17 13.24 17.93
N GLN A 461 3.05 14.20 17.03
CA GLN A 461 4.02 15.28 16.87
C GLN A 461 3.31 16.54 16.34
N TYR A 462 3.74 17.70 16.82
CA TYR A 462 3.20 19.00 16.41
C TYR A 462 4.30 19.89 15.83
N ILE A 463 3.96 20.57 14.74
CA ILE A 463 4.73 21.68 14.19
C ILE A 463 3.69 22.80 14.03
N PRO A 464 3.68 23.86 14.87
CA PRO A 464 2.56 24.80 14.92
C PRO A 464 2.16 25.42 13.55
N PRO A 465 3.11 25.80 12.66
CA PRO A 465 2.74 26.25 11.31
C PRO A 465 1.95 25.23 10.48
N PHE A 466 2.09 23.93 10.74
CA PHE A 466 1.45 22.88 9.93
C PHE A 466 -0.06 22.77 10.19
N SER A 467 -0.50 23.05 11.42
CA SER A 467 -1.94 23.18 11.69
C SER A 467 -2.54 24.39 10.98
N LEU A 468 -1.79 25.48 10.82
CA LEU A 468 -2.21 26.62 10.01
C LEU A 468 -2.22 26.29 8.51
N TRP A 469 -1.27 25.48 8.04
CA TRP A 469 -1.28 24.97 6.66
C TRP A 469 -2.45 24.06 6.37
N TRP A 470 -2.92 23.27 7.33
CA TRP A 470 -4.15 22.51 7.18
C TRP A 470 -5.36 23.42 6.92
N ILE A 471 -5.50 24.54 7.64
CA ILE A 471 -6.54 25.55 7.35
C ILE A 471 -6.36 26.10 5.93
N GLY A 472 -5.11 26.39 5.54
CA GLY A 472 -4.77 26.80 4.18
C GLY A 472 -5.18 25.79 3.12
N MET A 473 -5.02 24.48 3.36
CA MET A 473 -5.46 23.43 2.45
C MET A 473 -6.98 23.39 2.30
N VAL A 474 -7.75 23.58 3.38
CA VAL A 474 -9.22 23.63 3.31
C VAL A 474 -9.66 24.84 2.48
N HIS A 475 -9.02 26.00 2.68
CA HIS A 475 -9.25 27.18 1.85
C HIS A 475 -8.90 26.92 0.37
N ASP A 476 -7.74 26.31 0.10
CA ASP A 476 -7.33 25.96 -1.25
C ASP A 476 -8.36 24.98 -1.89
N TYR A 477 -8.83 23.97 -1.14
CA TYR A 477 -9.86 23.04 -1.61
C TYR A 477 -11.15 23.78 -1.99
N TRP A 478 -11.66 24.64 -1.12
CA TRP A 478 -12.85 25.45 -1.36
C TRP A 478 -12.72 26.34 -2.59
N MET A 479 -11.53 26.91 -2.85
CA MET A 479 -11.29 27.76 -4.01
C MET A 479 -11.35 27.04 -5.35
N TYR A 480 -10.98 25.75 -5.38
CA TYR A 480 -10.81 24.99 -6.64
C TYR A 480 -11.80 23.84 -6.82
N VAL A 481 -12.55 23.46 -5.79
CA VAL A 481 -13.47 22.31 -5.80
C VAL A 481 -14.82 22.72 -5.25
N ASP A 482 -15.87 22.52 -6.05
CA ASP A 482 -17.27 22.79 -5.66
C ASP A 482 -17.82 21.62 -4.82
N ASP A 483 -17.40 21.56 -3.55
CA ASP A 483 -17.84 20.59 -2.56
C ASP A 483 -18.04 21.27 -1.19
N PRO A 484 -19.12 22.06 -1.04
CA PRO A 484 -19.39 22.82 0.18
C PRO A 484 -19.67 21.92 1.40
N ASP A 485 -20.18 20.70 1.18
CA ASP A 485 -20.46 19.74 2.26
C ASP A 485 -19.17 19.27 2.95
N PHE A 486 -18.04 19.19 2.23
CA PHE A 486 -16.75 18.86 2.84
C PHE A 486 -16.10 20.05 3.55
N VAL A 487 -16.36 21.27 3.07
CA VAL A 487 -15.74 22.50 3.61
C VAL A 487 -16.43 22.99 4.88
N ALA A 488 -17.75 22.79 4.98
CA ALA A 488 -18.56 23.14 6.15
C ALA A 488 -18.21 22.30 7.38
#